data_AF-A0A133CDG8-F1
#
_entry.id   AF-A0A133CDG8-F1
#
_cell.length_a   1.000
_cell.length_b   1.000
_cell.length_c   1.000
_cell.angle_alpha   90.00
_cell.angle_beta   90.00
_cell.angle_gamma   90.00
#
_symmetry.space_group_name_H-M   'P 1'
#
loop_
_entity.id
_entity.type
_entity.pdbx_description
1 polymer ?
#
loop_
_entity_poly.entity_id
_entity_poly.type
_entity_poly.pdbx_seq_one_letter_code
_entity_poly.pdbx_strand_id
1 'polypeptide(L)'
;MKITEKDFGQGYHLITLENKNKLALSISDLGARIVSLKSNDRELVLGFDTAEEYIEKDPYIGASIGRTAGRIENGRFSLNGKTYQLATDPKTGHNLHGGAPGFELKKWSYVILNGENEASVIFTTTSPDGEHGFPGTMDVEIRYTLTKDNIWRVTSRGTSDQDTLFNPTNHVYFNLTGDASQSIDQHELWLNSEAYAPLRTDSIPIGVKENAAGSAFDFQIPKKLASVFASDLDQKNLVDGIDHPFFLKETGLGKEAARLTSPDKRIQVDIATDASSVVIFTANFGTETPEMRNRKLAHHGGITFETQTAPGAERFSAFGSIHLKAGSVFETVTEFKIKTRKE
;
A
#
# COMPACT_ATOMS: atom_id res chain seq x y z
N MET A 1 -16.42 16.75 -11.68
CA MET A 1 -15.11 16.93 -10.98
C MET A 1 -14.20 17.79 -11.85
N LYS A 2 -13.16 18.43 -11.31
CA LYS A 2 -12.10 19.04 -12.15
C LYS A 2 -11.04 17.98 -12.42
N ILE A 3 -10.64 17.82 -13.68
CA ILE A 3 -9.62 16.86 -14.10
C ILE A 3 -8.57 17.61 -14.91
N THR A 4 -7.31 17.38 -14.60
CA THR A 4 -6.17 17.91 -15.37
C THR A 4 -5.18 16.81 -15.66
N GLU A 5 -4.49 16.93 -16.76
CA GLU A 5 -3.46 15.98 -17.19
C GLU A 5 -2.24 16.77 -17.66
N LYS A 6 -1.05 16.29 -17.31
CA LYS A 6 0.23 16.88 -17.72
C LYS A 6 1.28 15.80 -17.94
N ASP A 7 2.32 16.14 -18.70
CA ASP A 7 3.54 15.34 -18.77
C ASP A 7 4.19 15.22 -17.38
N PHE A 8 4.66 14.02 -17.07
CA PHE A 8 5.31 13.66 -15.80
C PHE A 8 6.79 13.28 -15.99
N GLY A 9 7.33 13.47 -17.19
CA GLY A 9 8.67 13.06 -17.58
C GLY A 9 8.76 11.60 -18.03
N GLN A 10 9.81 11.28 -18.77
CA GLN A 10 10.09 9.91 -19.29
C GLN A 10 8.91 9.31 -20.09
N GLY A 11 8.06 10.15 -20.68
CA GLY A 11 6.88 9.75 -21.43
C GLY A 11 5.70 9.29 -20.57
N TYR A 12 5.72 9.48 -19.25
CA TYR A 12 4.61 9.21 -18.34
C TYR A 12 3.73 10.45 -18.17
N HIS A 13 2.48 10.23 -17.76
CA HIS A 13 1.50 11.29 -17.52
C HIS A 13 1.11 11.34 -16.04
N LEU A 14 0.75 12.53 -15.59
CA LEU A 14 0.15 12.77 -14.28
C LEU A 14 -1.28 13.28 -14.46
N ILE A 15 -2.24 12.54 -13.92
CA ILE A 15 -3.66 12.85 -13.93
C ILE A 15 -4.07 13.29 -12.54
N THR A 16 -4.66 14.49 -12.42
CA THR A 16 -5.17 15.03 -11.15
C THR A 16 -6.68 15.11 -11.18
N LEU A 17 -7.33 14.48 -10.20
CA LEU A 17 -8.76 14.60 -9.91
C LEU A 17 -8.94 15.56 -8.74
N GLU A 18 -9.73 16.62 -8.89
CA GLU A 18 -10.05 17.56 -7.81
C GLU A 18 -11.58 17.65 -7.62
N ASN A 19 -12.01 17.47 -6.37
CA ASN A 19 -13.42 17.61 -6.00
C ASN A 19 -13.75 19.05 -5.51
N LYS A 20 -15.03 19.32 -5.27
CA LYS A 20 -15.49 20.66 -4.84
C LYS A 20 -14.98 21.07 -3.45
N ASN A 21 -14.54 20.11 -2.63
CA ASN A 21 -13.99 20.35 -1.29
C ASN A 21 -12.48 20.60 -1.30
N LYS A 22 -11.85 20.76 -2.48
CA LYS A 22 -10.41 21.01 -2.61
C LYS A 22 -9.52 19.86 -2.12
N LEU A 23 -10.06 18.64 -2.16
CA LEU A 23 -9.24 17.44 -2.14
C LEU A 23 -8.81 17.14 -3.59
N ALA A 24 -7.50 17.09 -3.81
CA ALA A 24 -6.89 16.79 -5.09
C ALA A 24 -6.06 15.51 -5.00
N LEU A 25 -6.37 14.53 -5.85
CA LEU A 25 -5.69 13.26 -5.97
C LEU A 25 -4.94 13.24 -7.30
N SER A 26 -3.62 13.13 -7.28
CA SER A 26 -2.77 13.03 -8.48
C SER A 26 -2.18 11.63 -8.60
N ILE A 27 -2.33 11.03 -9.78
CA ILE A 27 -2.02 9.62 -10.05
C ILE A 27 -1.29 9.56 -11.40
N SER A 28 -0.33 8.65 -11.56
CA SER A 28 0.45 8.49 -12.79
C SER A 28 0.27 7.10 -13.42
N ASP A 29 0.39 7.05 -14.75
CA ASP A 29 0.47 5.83 -15.53
C ASP A 29 1.80 5.05 -15.32
N LEU A 30 2.80 5.64 -14.66
CA LEU A 30 3.95 4.91 -14.10
C LEU A 30 3.51 4.10 -12.87
N GLY A 31 3.39 2.80 -13.04
CA GLY A 31 3.06 1.86 -11.97
C GLY A 31 1.66 1.98 -11.41
N ALA A 32 0.74 2.64 -12.15
CA ALA A 32 -0.60 3.00 -11.71
C ALA A 32 -0.56 3.55 -10.28
N ARG A 33 0.24 4.60 -10.04
CA ARG A 33 0.64 5.05 -8.70
C ARG A 33 -0.05 6.32 -8.27
N ILE A 34 -0.32 6.46 -6.97
CA ILE A 34 -0.58 7.78 -6.39
C ILE A 34 0.73 8.57 -6.25
N VAL A 35 0.69 9.85 -6.61
CA VAL A 35 1.82 10.79 -6.54
C VAL A 35 1.57 11.90 -5.50
N SER A 36 0.31 12.29 -5.30
CA SER A 36 -0.07 13.35 -4.36
C SER A 36 -1.52 13.19 -3.93
N LEU A 37 -1.79 13.49 -2.66
CA LEU A 37 -3.12 13.62 -2.08
C LEU A 37 -3.15 14.90 -1.27
N LYS A 38 -3.59 15.99 -1.89
CA LYS A 38 -3.54 17.32 -1.28
C LYS A 38 -4.93 17.73 -0.79
N SER A 39 -5.04 18.07 0.48
CA SER A 39 -6.25 18.68 1.05
C SER A 39 -5.99 20.16 1.32
N ASN A 40 -6.59 21.05 0.52
CA ASN A 40 -6.18 22.45 0.41
C ASN A 40 -4.69 22.55 0.04
N ASP A 41 -3.86 23.16 0.89
CA ASP A 41 -2.43 23.30 0.66
C ASP A 41 -1.55 22.26 1.37
N ARG A 42 -2.15 21.34 2.12
CA ARG A 42 -1.41 20.30 2.86
C ARG A 42 -1.35 19.02 2.06
N GLU A 43 -0.13 18.59 1.76
CA GLU A 43 0.14 17.25 1.24
C GLU A 43 -0.09 16.21 2.35
N LEU A 44 -0.73 15.08 2.01
CA LEU A 44 -1.06 14.03 2.98
C LEU A 44 -0.20 12.77 2.78
N VAL A 45 0.43 12.62 1.62
CA VAL A 45 1.21 11.44 1.26
C VAL A 45 2.60 11.82 0.76
N LEU A 46 3.56 10.92 0.94
CA LEU A 46 4.89 11.06 0.36
C LEU A 46 4.86 10.88 -1.17
N GLY A 47 5.80 11.50 -1.85
CA GLY A 47 5.96 11.39 -3.29
C GLY A 47 7.09 12.28 -3.83
N PHE A 48 7.44 12.03 -5.08
CA PHE A 48 8.39 12.84 -5.87
C PHE A 48 7.65 13.71 -6.90
N ASP A 49 8.40 14.61 -7.57
CA ASP A 49 7.82 15.59 -8.51
C ASP A 49 7.88 15.13 -9.97
N THR A 50 8.69 14.11 -10.28
CA THR A 50 8.88 13.58 -11.64
C THR A 50 8.93 12.05 -11.66
N ALA A 51 8.61 11.44 -12.80
CA ALA A 51 8.71 9.99 -13.02
C ALA A 51 10.14 9.46 -12.82
N GLU A 52 11.14 10.23 -13.24
CA GLU A 52 12.56 9.85 -13.14
C GLU A 52 13.00 9.67 -11.69
N GLU A 53 12.56 10.55 -10.79
CA GLU A 53 12.84 10.39 -9.36
C GLU A 53 12.26 9.10 -8.77
N TYR A 54 11.07 8.66 -9.20
CA TYR A 54 10.53 7.37 -8.76
C TYR A 54 11.38 6.19 -9.27
N ILE A 55 11.86 6.28 -10.52
CA ILE A 55 12.69 5.22 -11.12
C ILE A 55 14.05 5.13 -10.42
N GLU A 56 14.66 6.28 -10.08
CA GLU A 56 16.02 6.34 -9.55
C GLU A 56 16.10 6.23 -8.03
N LYS A 57 15.15 6.82 -7.29
CA LYS A 57 15.23 6.93 -5.82
C LYS A 57 14.51 5.78 -5.13
N ASP A 58 13.22 5.62 -5.41
CA ASP A 58 12.40 4.55 -4.82
C ASP A 58 11.13 4.30 -5.67
N PRO A 59 11.06 3.16 -6.38
CA PRO A 59 9.95 2.88 -7.27
C PRO A 59 8.68 2.46 -6.53
N TYR A 60 8.74 2.13 -5.24
CA TYR A 60 7.58 1.62 -4.51
C TYR A 60 6.65 2.71 -3.99
N ILE A 61 7.14 3.93 -3.73
CA ILE A 61 6.34 5.02 -3.14
C ILE A 61 5.04 5.25 -3.94
N GLY A 62 3.89 4.93 -3.33
CA GLY A 62 2.56 5.13 -3.89
C GLY A 62 2.17 4.17 -5.03
N ALA A 63 3.03 3.22 -5.40
CA ALA A 63 2.81 2.33 -6.53
C ALA A 63 1.74 1.29 -6.27
N SER A 64 1.13 0.78 -7.35
CA SER A 64 0.42 -0.49 -7.31
C SER A 64 1.42 -1.64 -7.33
N ILE A 65 1.29 -2.58 -6.40
CA ILE A 65 2.21 -3.69 -6.22
C ILE A 65 1.53 -5.01 -6.60
N GLY A 66 2.25 -5.88 -7.29
CA GLY A 66 1.78 -7.22 -7.66
C GLY A 66 2.77 -7.98 -8.55
N ARG A 67 2.51 -9.25 -8.88
CA ARG A 67 1.29 -10.04 -8.64
C ARG A 67 1.01 -10.33 -7.17
N THR A 68 2.03 -10.36 -6.31
CA THR A 68 1.88 -10.58 -4.86
C THR A 68 2.66 -9.53 -4.08
N ALA A 69 1.96 -8.76 -3.24
CA ALA A 69 2.58 -7.80 -2.33
C ALA A 69 3.16 -8.47 -1.07
N GLY A 70 4.24 -7.91 -0.54
CA GLY A 70 5.01 -8.49 0.57
C GLY A 70 6.04 -9.50 0.09
N ARG A 71 6.47 -10.38 1.01
CA ARG A 71 7.53 -11.37 0.78
C ARG A 71 6.97 -12.77 0.60
N ILE A 72 7.52 -13.52 -0.36
CA ILE A 72 7.37 -14.98 -0.46
C ILE A 72 8.73 -15.60 -0.17
N GLU A 73 8.76 -16.45 0.86
CA GLU A 73 9.99 -17.08 1.34
C GLU A 73 10.65 -17.90 0.22
N ASN A 74 11.93 -17.61 -0.02
CA ASN A 74 12.75 -18.19 -1.09
C ASN A 74 12.16 -18.03 -2.50
N GLY A 75 11.13 -17.19 -2.67
CA GLY A 75 10.36 -17.09 -3.90
C GLY A 75 9.69 -18.41 -4.29
N ARG A 76 9.36 -19.29 -3.35
CA ARG A 76 8.83 -20.63 -3.65
C ARG A 76 7.42 -20.79 -3.12
N PHE A 77 6.54 -21.29 -3.99
CA PHE A 77 5.20 -21.72 -3.60
C PHE A 77 4.82 -23.01 -4.33
N SER A 78 3.79 -23.71 -3.83
CA SER A 78 3.24 -24.90 -4.47
C SER A 78 1.78 -24.67 -4.84
N LEU A 79 1.44 -24.99 -6.08
CA LEU A 79 0.10 -24.85 -6.62
C LEU A 79 -0.25 -26.09 -7.44
N ASN A 80 -1.37 -26.72 -7.14
CA ASN A 80 -1.84 -27.96 -7.80
C ASN A 80 -0.77 -29.07 -7.85
N GLY A 81 0.00 -29.23 -6.77
CA GLY A 81 1.04 -30.25 -6.65
C GLY A 81 2.35 -29.93 -7.41
N LYS A 82 2.43 -28.78 -8.09
CA LYS A 82 3.65 -28.29 -8.75
C LYS A 82 4.30 -27.18 -7.92
N THR A 83 5.62 -27.23 -7.79
CA THR A 83 6.40 -26.15 -7.18
C THR A 83 6.81 -25.14 -8.26
N TYR A 84 6.68 -23.86 -7.94
CA TYR A 84 7.08 -22.73 -8.77
C TYR A 84 8.22 -21.97 -8.08
N GLN A 85 9.10 -21.39 -8.90
CA GLN A 85 10.21 -20.55 -8.45
C GLN A 85 10.02 -19.15 -9.04
N LEU A 86 9.84 -18.18 -8.16
CA LEU A 86 9.76 -16.78 -8.49
C LEU A 86 11.15 -16.15 -8.54
N ALA A 87 11.26 -15.01 -9.22
CA ALA A 87 12.43 -14.14 -9.10
C ALA A 87 12.63 -13.72 -7.64
N THR A 88 13.87 -13.76 -7.16
CA THR A 88 14.22 -13.38 -5.78
C THR A 88 15.09 -12.14 -5.78
N ASP A 89 14.92 -11.29 -4.77
CA ASP A 89 15.86 -10.23 -4.47
C ASP A 89 17.23 -10.86 -4.12
N PRO A 90 18.32 -10.48 -4.81
CA PRO A 90 19.64 -11.08 -4.58
C PRO A 90 20.22 -10.88 -3.17
N LYS A 91 19.80 -9.83 -2.46
CA LYS A 91 20.28 -9.52 -1.10
C LYS A 91 19.58 -10.36 -0.05
N THR A 92 18.27 -10.62 -0.22
CA THR A 92 17.47 -11.35 0.78
C THR A 92 17.24 -12.81 0.43
N GLY A 93 17.34 -13.17 -0.86
CA GLY A 93 16.98 -14.50 -1.35
C GLY A 93 15.48 -14.78 -1.36
N HIS A 94 14.63 -13.79 -1.11
CA HIS A 94 13.17 -13.92 -1.11
C HIS A 94 12.56 -13.17 -2.30
N ASN A 95 11.38 -13.59 -2.76
CA ASN A 95 10.62 -12.73 -3.67
C ASN A 95 10.03 -11.58 -2.83
N LEU A 96 10.12 -10.36 -3.35
CA LEU A 96 9.54 -9.18 -2.75
C LEU A 96 8.67 -8.49 -3.81
N HIS A 97 7.44 -8.16 -3.42
CA HIS A 97 6.53 -7.32 -4.23
C HIS A 97 6.25 -7.85 -5.66
N GLY A 98 6.37 -9.17 -5.88
CA GLY A 98 6.14 -9.79 -7.18
C GLY A 98 7.36 -9.87 -8.08
N GLY A 99 8.53 -9.44 -7.61
CA GLY A 99 9.78 -9.40 -8.38
C GLY A 99 10.02 -8.04 -9.05
N ALA A 100 11.28 -7.72 -9.35
CA ALA A 100 11.69 -6.45 -9.90
C ALA A 100 12.33 -6.62 -11.29
N PRO A 101 12.00 -5.76 -12.29
CA PRO A 101 10.97 -4.71 -12.25
C PRO A 101 9.56 -5.31 -12.26
N GLY A 102 8.70 -4.90 -11.32
CA GLY A 102 7.34 -5.38 -11.15
C GLY A 102 6.30 -4.41 -11.69
N PHE A 103 5.11 -4.43 -11.11
CA PHE A 103 4.01 -3.53 -11.50
C PHE A 103 4.36 -2.07 -11.34
N GLU A 104 5.17 -1.73 -10.34
CA GLU A 104 5.56 -0.38 -9.95
C GLU A 104 6.37 0.37 -11.01
N LEU A 105 7.08 -0.36 -11.90
CA LEU A 105 7.89 0.20 -12.99
C LEU A 105 7.26 0.04 -14.37
N LYS A 106 6.09 -0.62 -14.48
CA LYS A 106 5.37 -0.73 -15.75
C LYS A 106 4.74 0.60 -16.16
N LYS A 107 4.65 0.83 -17.47
CA LYS A 107 3.74 1.82 -18.04
C LYS A 107 2.36 1.21 -18.24
N TRP A 108 1.34 1.80 -17.61
CA TRP A 108 -0.03 1.32 -17.68
C TRP A 108 -0.81 2.10 -18.75
N SER A 109 -1.72 1.42 -19.44
CA SER A 109 -2.72 2.11 -20.26
C SER A 109 -3.80 2.68 -19.35
N TYR A 110 -4.42 3.81 -19.67
CA TYR A 110 -5.50 4.35 -18.84
C TYR A 110 -6.66 4.95 -19.62
N VAL A 111 -7.81 4.98 -18.94
CA VAL A 111 -9.00 5.75 -19.35
C VAL A 111 -9.51 6.58 -18.18
N ILE A 112 -10.02 7.77 -18.48
CA ILE A 112 -10.58 8.70 -17.49
C ILE A 112 -12.11 8.67 -17.60
N LEU A 113 -12.78 8.51 -16.46
CA LEU A 113 -14.23 8.61 -16.34
C LEU A 113 -14.58 9.80 -15.45
N ASN A 114 -15.34 10.76 -16.00
CA ASN A 114 -15.76 11.95 -15.26
C ASN A 114 -17.28 11.92 -15.03
N GLY A 115 -17.68 11.70 -13.79
CA GLY A 115 -19.07 11.75 -13.36
C GLY A 115 -19.39 13.04 -12.60
N GLU A 116 -20.68 13.20 -12.27
CA GLU A 116 -21.17 14.34 -11.50
C GLU A 116 -20.67 14.31 -10.04
N ASN A 117 -20.75 13.13 -9.41
CA ASN A 117 -20.43 12.94 -7.98
C ASN A 117 -19.05 12.32 -7.73
N GLU A 118 -18.39 11.77 -8.75
CA GLU A 118 -17.06 11.15 -8.65
C GLU A 118 -16.35 11.19 -10.00
N ALA A 119 -15.04 11.06 -9.98
CA ALA A 119 -14.23 10.81 -11.17
C ALA A 119 -13.29 9.66 -10.90
N SER A 120 -12.96 8.91 -11.95
CA SER A 120 -12.06 7.76 -11.86
C SER A 120 -11.01 7.78 -12.96
N VAL A 121 -9.83 7.24 -12.66
CA VAL A 121 -8.84 6.83 -13.65
C VAL A 121 -8.68 5.32 -13.52
N ILE A 122 -8.91 4.60 -14.62
CA ILE A 122 -8.76 3.15 -14.69
C ILE A 122 -7.47 2.86 -15.44
N PHE A 123 -6.52 2.22 -14.76
CA PHE A 123 -5.27 1.75 -15.33
C PHE A 123 -5.39 0.26 -15.66
N THR A 124 -4.84 -0.16 -16.80
CA THR A 124 -4.78 -1.56 -17.22
C THR A 124 -3.38 -1.94 -17.68
N THR A 125 -2.99 -3.18 -17.40
CA THR A 125 -1.78 -3.80 -17.93
C THR A 125 -1.96 -5.31 -18.03
N THR A 126 -1.04 -5.97 -18.72
CA THR A 126 -0.98 -7.43 -18.81
C THR A 126 0.36 -7.91 -18.24
N SER A 127 0.30 -8.94 -17.41
CA SER A 127 1.46 -9.70 -16.95
C SER A 127 1.47 -11.02 -17.73
N PRO A 128 2.42 -11.24 -18.66
CA PRO A 128 2.45 -12.46 -19.47
C PRO A 128 2.74 -13.71 -18.63
N ASP A 129 2.39 -14.88 -19.15
CA ASP A 129 2.78 -16.17 -18.56
C ASP A 129 4.29 -16.25 -18.32
N GLY A 130 4.68 -16.70 -17.13
CA GLY A 130 6.07 -16.83 -16.72
C GLY A 130 6.75 -15.54 -16.26
N GLU A 131 6.08 -14.38 -16.29
CA GLU A 131 6.65 -13.13 -15.77
C GLU A 131 7.04 -13.31 -14.29
N HIS A 132 8.33 -13.10 -13.99
CA HIS A 132 8.92 -13.36 -12.66
C HIS A 132 8.67 -14.76 -12.10
N GLY A 133 8.31 -15.74 -12.94
CA GLY A 133 8.02 -17.12 -12.55
C GLY A 133 6.56 -17.42 -12.20
N PHE A 134 5.65 -16.44 -12.29
CA PHE A 134 4.22 -16.68 -12.07
C PHE A 134 3.56 -17.36 -13.28
N PRO A 135 2.75 -18.41 -13.10
CA PRO A 135 2.01 -19.04 -14.19
C PRO A 135 0.85 -18.17 -14.69
N GLY A 136 0.52 -18.33 -15.96
CA GLY A 136 -0.63 -17.72 -16.61
C GLY A 136 -0.41 -16.29 -17.03
N THR A 137 -0.97 -15.91 -18.18
CA THR A 137 -1.16 -14.51 -18.54
C THR A 137 -2.24 -13.93 -17.65
N MET A 138 -2.04 -12.72 -17.15
CA MET A 138 -2.97 -12.04 -16.26
C MET A 138 -3.24 -10.63 -16.74
N ASP A 139 -4.50 -10.32 -16.94
CA ASP A 139 -4.96 -8.95 -17.14
C ASP A 139 -5.27 -8.33 -15.79
N VAL A 140 -4.74 -7.11 -15.58
CA VAL A 140 -4.84 -6.39 -14.30
C VAL A 140 -5.44 -5.02 -14.54
N GLU A 141 -6.37 -4.65 -13.67
CA GLU A 141 -7.00 -3.34 -13.63
C GLU A 141 -6.82 -2.72 -12.25
N ILE A 142 -6.33 -1.48 -12.20
CA ILE A 142 -6.31 -0.65 -10.99
C ILE A 142 -7.14 0.59 -11.25
N ARG A 143 -8.22 0.75 -10.51
CA ARG A 143 -9.10 1.92 -10.58
C ARG A 143 -8.90 2.80 -9.37
N TYR A 144 -8.53 4.06 -9.63
CA TYR A 144 -8.55 5.12 -8.64
C TYR A 144 -9.82 5.94 -8.83
N THR A 145 -10.60 6.12 -7.77
CA THR A 145 -11.81 6.95 -7.78
C THR A 145 -11.70 8.02 -6.70
N LEU A 146 -11.98 9.28 -7.05
CA LEU A 146 -12.19 10.35 -6.09
C LEU A 146 -13.67 10.75 -6.08
N THR A 147 -14.30 10.70 -4.92
CA THR A 147 -15.70 11.10 -4.75
C THR A 147 -15.83 12.55 -4.29
N LYS A 148 -17.03 13.11 -4.42
CA LYS A 148 -17.39 14.43 -3.86
C LYS A 148 -17.34 14.47 -2.33
N ASP A 149 -17.39 13.31 -1.66
CA ASP A 149 -17.46 13.17 -0.21
C ASP A 149 -16.08 12.90 0.42
N ASN A 150 -15.01 13.29 -0.29
CA ASN A 150 -13.62 13.13 0.11
C ASN A 150 -13.19 11.67 0.34
N ILE A 151 -13.71 10.75 -0.47
CA ILE A 151 -13.25 9.36 -0.47
C ILE A 151 -12.35 9.17 -1.67
N TRP A 152 -11.10 8.82 -1.42
CA TRP A 152 -10.22 8.20 -2.40
C TRP A 152 -10.38 6.68 -2.28
N ARG A 153 -10.84 6.04 -3.35
CA ARG A 153 -11.01 4.60 -3.45
C ARG A 153 -10.00 4.01 -4.43
N VAL A 154 -9.42 2.87 -4.08
CA VAL A 154 -8.63 2.02 -4.97
C VAL A 154 -9.37 0.69 -5.12
N THR A 155 -9.65 0.29 -6.36
CA THR A 155 -10.17 -1.04 -6.69
C THR A 155 -9.15 -1.76 -7.54
N SER A 156 -8.72 -2.94 -7.12
CA SER A 156 -7.77 -3.77 -7.84
C SER A 156 -8.46 -5.03 -8.33
N ARG A 157 -8.32 -5.33 -9.62
CA ARG A 157 -8.88 -6.53 -10.26
C ARG A 157 -7.83 -7.28 -11.05
N GLY A 158 -8.00 -8.59 -11.11
CA GLY A 158 -7.14 -9.46 -11.91
C GLY A 158 -7.88 -10.69 -12.39
N THR A 159 -7.60 -11.11 -13.62
CA THR A 159 -8.07 -12.40 -14.17
C THR A 159 -6.90 -13.07 -14.86
N SER A 160 -6.72 -14.38 -14.66
CA SER A 160 -5.65 -15.14 -15.31
C SER A 160 -6.18 -16.31 -16.12
N ASP A 161 -5.46 -16.68 -17.18
CA ASP A 161 -5.75 -17.85 -18.02
C ASP A 161 -5.28 -19.18 -17.41
N GLN A 162 -4.50 -19.15 -16.32
CA GLN A 162 -4.08 -20.32 -15.54
C GLN A 162 -4.31 -20.07 -14.04
N ASP A 163 -4.31 -21.16 -13.26
CA ASP A 163 -4.24 -21.05 -11.81
C ASP A 163 -2.91 -20.38 -11.42
N THR A 164 -2.96 -19.35 -10.57
CA THR A 164 -1.79 -18.56 -10.15
C THR A 164 -1.97 -18.02 -8.73
N LEU A 165 -1.00 -17.24 -8.24
CA LEU A 165 -1.17 -16.36 -7.08
C LEU A 165 -1.51 -14.93 -7.53
N PHE A 166 -2.38 -14.25 -6.78
CA PHE A 166 -2.64 -12.81 -6.92
C PHE A 166 -3.05 -12.20 -5.58
N ASN A 167 -2.34 -11.16 -5.15
CA ASN A 167 -2.56 -10.43 -3.90
C ASN A 167 -1.96 -9.02 -4.01
N PRO A 168 -2.57 -8.12 -4.79
CA PRO A 168 -2.04 -6.78 -5.00
C PRO A 168 -2.28 -5.87 -3.78
N THR A 169 -1.53 -4.77 -3.71
CA THR A 169 -1.79 -3.67 -2.76
C THR A 169 -1.43 -2.31 -3.37
N ASN A 170 -1.77 -1.22 -2.70
CA ASN A 170 -1.24 0.10 -2.99
C ASN A 170 -0.25 0.52 -1.89
N HIS A 171 0.94 0.95 -2.29
CA HIS A 171 2.06 1.20 -1.37
C HIS A 171 2.20 2.69 -1.02
N VAL A 172 1.08 3.37 -0.78
CA VAL A 172 1.05 4.77 -0.33
C VAL A 172 1.66 4.92 1.06
N TYR A 173 2.47 5.97 1.24
CA TYR A 173 2.95 6.39 2.54
C TYR A 173 2.26 7.68 2.96
N PHE A 174 1.54 7.66 4.06
CA PHE A 174 0.97 8.86 4.66
C PHE A 174 2.00 9.57 5.51
N ASN A 175 2.05 10.90 5.38
CA ASN A 175 2.61 11.77 6.40
C ASN A 175 1.73 13.00 6.50
N LEU A 176 0.77 12.91 7.43
CA LEU A 176 -0.19 13.99 7.64
C LEU A 176 0.43 15.28 8.17
N THR A 177 1.73 15.41 8.49
CA THR A 177 2.31 16.75 8.76
C THR A 177 2.37 17.61 7.50
N GLY A 178 2.44 16.99 6.32
CA GLY A 178 2.73 17.64 5.04
C GLY A 178 4.21 17.94 4.80
N ASP A 179 5.10 17.42 5.64
CA ASP A 179 6.54 17.62 5.55
C ASP A 179 7.29 16.31 5.80
N ALA A 180 7.92 15.77 4.75
CA ALA A 180 8.66 14.51 4.81
C ALA A 180 9.83 14.55 5.81
N SER A 181 10.33 15.73 6.18
CA SER A 181 11.40 15.89 7.18
C SER A 181 10.92 15.78 8.63
N GLN A 182 9.61 15.67 8.85
CA GLN A 182 9.02 15.42 10.16
C GLN A 182 8.60 13.96 10.28
N SER A 183 8.99 13.29 11.37
CA SER A 183 8.55 11.94 11.65
C SER A 183 7.05 11.89 12.02
N ILE A 184 6.47 10.70 11.94
CA ILE A 184 5.07 10.43 12.24
C ILE A 184 4.80 10.16 13.74
N ASP A 185 5.79 10.36 14.61
CA ASP A 185 5.74 10.07 16.05
C ASP A 185 4.46 10.61 16.72
N GLN A 186 4.04 11.81 16.33
CA GLN A 186 2.93 12.51 16.96
C GLN A 186 1.57 12.20 16.33
N HIS A 187 1.52 11.37 15.27
CA HIS A 187 0.26 10.87 14.72
C HIS A 187 -0.36 9.87 15.68
N GLU A 188 -1.68 9.91 15.76
CA GLU A 188 -2.46 8.93 16.53
C GLU A 188 -3.00 7.87 15.58
N LEU A 189 -2.72 6.60 15.90
CA LEU A 189 -3.18 5.44 15.15
C LEU A 189 -4.20 4.64 15.98
N TRP A 190 -5.29 4.26 15.35
CA TRP A 190 -6.19 3.21 15.77
C TRP A 190 -6.31 2.15 14.67
N LEU A 191 -6.40 0.88 15.04
CA LEU A 191 -6.52 -0.23 14.12
C LEU A 191 -7.50 -1.27 14.65
N ASN A 192 -8.37 -1.77 13.78
CA ASN A 192 -9.34 -2.82 14.09
C ASN A 192 -8.70 -4.22 14.04
N SER A 193 -7.63 -4.43 14.81
CA SER A 193 -6.88 -5.67 14.86
C SER A 193 -6.49 -6.00 16.31
N GLU A 194 -6.58 -7.28 16.67
CA GLU A 194 -6.04 -7.81 17.93
C GLU A 194 -4.83 -8.69 17.72
N ALA A 195 -4.40 -8.90 16.46
CA ALA A 195 -3.33 -9.82 16.17
C ALA A 195 -2.47 -9.36 15.00
N TYR A 196 -1.18 -9.67 15.09
CA TYR A 196 -0.21 -9.41 14.02
C TYR A 196 0.58 -10.67 13.71
N ALA A 197 1.31 -10.68 12.60
CA ALA A 197 2.21 -11.77 12.25
C ALA A 197 3.64 -11.40 12.68
N PRO A 198 4.22 -12.06 13.70
CA PRO A 198 5.62 -11.84 14.05
C PRO A 198 6.55 -12.27 12.92
N LEU A 199 7.65 -11.54 12.81
CA LEU A 199 8.67 -11.73 11.79
C LEU A 199 9.93 -12.37 12.38
N ARG A 200 10.66 -13.06 11.50
CA ARG A 200 12.06 -13.40 11.68
C ARG A 200 12.96 -12.22 11.32
N THR A 201 14.25 -12.36 11.57
CA THR A 201 15.29 -11.36 11.22
C THR A 201 15.43 -11.06 9.73
N ASP A 202 14.90 -11.92 8.85
CA ASP A 202 14.82 -11.71 7.40
C ASP A 202 13.46 -11.15 6.93
N SER A 203 12.66 -10.64 7.88
CA SER A 203 11.31 -10.09 7.67
C SER A 203 10.30 -11.09 7.07
N ILE A 204 10.53 -12.40 7.23
CA ILE A 204 9.56 -13.44 6.89
C ILE A 204 8.65 -13.74 8.09
N PRO A 205 7.32 -13.80 7.91
CA PRO A 205 6.40 -14.23 8.97
C PRO A 205 6.67 -15.64 9.49
N ILE A 206 6.54 -15.84 10.80
CA ILE A 206 6.75 -17.16 11.42
C ILE A 206 5.53 -18.09 11.36
N GLY A 207 4.42 -17.63 10.78
CA GLY A 207 3.17 -18.41 10.62
C GLY A 207 2.23 -18.39 11.82
N VAL A 208 2.44 -17.48 12.78
CA VAL A 208 1.60 -17.32 13.98
C VAL A 208 0.83 -16.00 13.89
N LYS A 209 -0.41 -15.98 14.42
CA LYS A 209 -1.17 -14.75 14.71
C LYS A 209 -0.97 -14.42 16.19
N GLU A 210 -0.02 -13.55 16.49
CA GLU A 210 0.31 -13.17 17.86
C GLU A 210 -0.70 -12.15 18.37
N ASN A 211 -1.19 -12.32 19.61
CA ASN A 211 -2.12 -11.38 20.21
C ASN A 211 -1.39 -10.07 20.55
N ALA A 212 -1.93 -8.96 20.06
CA ALA A 212 -1.40 -7.63 20.29
C ALA A 212 -1.83 -7.03 21.63
N ALA A 213 -2.89 -7.54 22.28
CA ALA A 213 -3.51 -6.94 23.46
C ALA A 213 -2.50 -6.67 24.58
N GLY A 214 -2.48 -5.42 25.06
CA GLY A 214 -1.56 -4.97 26.11
C GLY A 214 -0.10 -4.74 25.67
N SER A 215 0.26 -5.06 24.42
CA SER A 215 1.60 -4.78 23.87
C SER A 215 1.69 -3.37 23.25
N ALA A 216 2.89 -2.98 22.82
CA ALA A 216 3.08 -1.76 22.05
C ALA A 216 2.32 -1.76 20.71
N PHE A 217 2.06 -2.93 20.14
CA PHE A 217 1.28 -3.12 18.90
C PHE A 217 -0.23 -3.23 19.15
N ASP A 218 -0.72 -3.04 20.38
CA ASP A 218 -2.15 -2.92 20.66
C ASP A 218 -2.69 -1.57 20.16
N PHE A 219 -3.27 -1.54 18.97
CA PHE A 219 -3.87 -0.34 18.40
C PHE A 219 -5.40 -0.30 18.50
N GLN A 220 -6.02 -1.23 19.23
CA GLN A 220 -7.46 -1.13 19.53
C GLN A 220 -7.78 0.04 20.45
N ILE A 221 -6.77 0.48 21.21
CA ILE A 221 -6.77 1.73 21.96
C ILE A 221 -5.98 2.75 21.13
N PRO A 222 -6.60 3.84 20.63
CA PRO A 222 -5.91 4.86 19.88
C PRO A 222 -4.70 5.40 20.65
N LYS A 223 -3.52 5.43 20.02
CA LYS A 223 -2.28 5.90 20.66
C LYS A 223 -1.36 6.58 19.67
N LYS A 224 -0.47 7.41 20.21
CA LYS A 224 0.61 8.04 19.42
C LYS A 224 1.66 7.00 19.03
N LEU A 225 2.16 7.09 17.80
CA LEU A 225 3.22 6.22 17.31
C LEU A 225 4.53 6.37 18.11
N ALA A 226 4.80 7.54 18.69
CA ALA A 226 5.92 7.78 19.61
C ALA A 226 6.01 6.74 20.74
N SER A 227 4.86 6.31 21.29
CA SER A 227 4.82 5.32 22.36
C SER A 227 5.24 3.92 21.89
N VAL A 228 5.02 3.62 20.60
CA VAL A 228 5.42 2.37 19.96
C VAL A 228 6.92 2.39 19.69
N PHE A 229 7.43 3.47 19.11
CA PHE A 229 8.85 3.63 18.79
C PHE A 229 9.72 3.62 20.06
N ALA A 230 9.23 4.18 21.16
CA ALA A 230 9.90 4.16 22.46
C ALA A 230 9.78 2.84 23.25
N SER A 231 8.96 1.88 22.79
CA SER A 231 8.76 0.61 23.51
C SER A 231 9.98 -0.29 23.47
N ASP A 232 10.00 -1.36 24.27
CA ASP A 232 11.00 -2.42 24.27
C ASP A 232 10.51 -3.70 23.58
N LEU A 233 9.38 -3.65 22.87
CA LEU A 233 8.82 -4.80 22.16
C LEU A 233 9.84 -5.37 21.16
N ASP A 234 10.19 -6.65 21.30
CA ASP A 234 11.19 -7.33 20.47
C ASP A 234 10.92 -7.17 18.97
N GLN A 235 9.65 -7.32 18.55
CA GLN A 235 9.24 -7.18 17.15
C GLN A 235 9.39 -5.75 16.62
N LYS A 236 9.23 -4.74 17.49
CA LYS A 236 9.53 -3.34 17.12
C LYS A 236 11.04 -3.15 16.98
N ASN A 237 11.83 -3.64 17.93
CA ASN A 237 13.29 -3.53 17.91
C ASN A 237 13.92 -4.24 16.70
N LEU A 238 13.33 -5.37 16.29
CA LEU A 238 13.77 -6.18 15.15
C LEU A 238 13.82 -5.39 13.83
N VAL A 239 12.85 -4.52 13.60
CA VAL A 239 12.68 -3.77 12.33
C VAL A 239 12.85 -2.27 12.51
N ASP A 240 13.23 -1.82 13.70
CA ASP A 240 13.34 -0.42 14.11
C ASP A 240 12.04 0.38 13.81
N GLY A 241 10.90 -0.15 14.25
CA GLY A 241 9.58 0.44 13.98
C GLY A 241 8.51 -0.63 13.76
N ILE A 242 7.71 -0.47 12.71
CA ILE A 242 6.68 -1.44 12.30
C ILE A 242 6.94 -1.81 10.83
N ASP A 243 6.87 -3.11 10.51
CA ASP A 243 6.88 -3.68 9.15
C ASP A 243 5.96 -4.93 9.12
N HIS A 244 4.85 -4.88 9.86
CA HIS A 244 4.11 -6.09 10.26
C HIS A 244 2.74 -6.18 9.58
N PRO A 245 2.30 -7.38 9.18
CA PRO A 245 0.91 -7.66 8.86
C PRO A 245 0.06 -7.70 10.14
N PHE A 246 -1.04 -6.96 10.15
CA PHE A 246 -2.06 -6.98 11.20
C PHE A 246 -3.36 -7.59 10.67
N PHE A 247 -3.92 -8.58 11.37
CA PHE A 247 -5.13 -9.28 10.97
C PHE A 247 -6.38 -8.52 11.41
N LEU A 248 -7.22 -8.12 10.46
CA LEU A 248 -8.42 -7.34 10.76
C LEU A 248 -9.50 -8.24 11.38
N LYS A 249 -10.19 -7.72 12.41
CA LYS A 249 -11.31 -8.43 13.08
C LYS A 249 -12.54 -8.53 12.20
N GLU A 250 -12.83 -7.45 11.48
CA GLU A 250 -13.94 -7.32 10.56
C GLU A 250 -13.44 -6.67 9.27
N THR A 251 -14.01 -7.07 8.13
CA THR A 251 -13.71 -6.51 6.82
C THR A 251 -14.97 -5.97 6.16
N GLY A 252 -14.80 -5.17 5.12
CA GLY A 252 -15.86 -4.58 4.31
C GLY A 252 -15.89 -3.05 4.40
N LEU A 253 -16.34 -2.40 3.33
CA LEU A 253 -16.31 -0.94 3.17
C LEU A 253 -17.19 -0.16 4.16
N GLY A 254 -18.14 -0.84 4.82
CA GLY A 254 -18.95 -0.27 5.90
C GLY A 254 -18.30 -0.32 7.29
N LYS A 255 -17.09 -0.88 7.40
CA LYS A 255 -16.36 -1.08 8.65
C LYS A 255 -15.03 -0.34 8.58
N GLU A 256 -14.71 0.40 9.63
CA GLU A 256 -13.41 1.09 9.73
C GLU A 256 -12.34 0.05 10.08
N ALA A 257 -11.37 -0.11 9.18
CA ALA A 257 -10.20 -0.98 9.38
C ALA A 257 -9.12 -0.26 10.19
N ALA A 258 -8.86 1.02 9.89
CA ALA A 258 -7.87 1.82 10.57
C ALA A 258 -8.24 3.31 10.57
N ARG A 259 -7.61 4.07 11.46
CA ARG A 259 -7.70 5.53 11.52
C ARG A 259 -6.35 6.13 11.84
N LEU A 260 -5.89 7.05 10.99
CA LEU A 260 -4.71 7.86 11.22
C LEU A 260 -5.12 9.32 11.43
N THR A 261 -4.72 9.91 12.55
CA THR A 261 -5.01 11.32 12.88
C THR A 261 -3.73 12.14 12.94
N SER A 262 -3.76 13.32 12.33
CA SER A 262 -2.62 14.24 12.31
C SER A 262 -2.28 14.77 13.71
N PRO A 263 -1.02 15.18 13.96
CA PRO A 263 -0.61 15.71 15.28
C PRO A 263 -1.45 16.89 15.78
N ASP A 264 -1.85 17.77 14.87
CA ASP A 264 -2.69 18.94 15.13
C ASP A 264 -4.20 18.63 15.11
N LYS A 265 -4.58 17.36 14.90
CA LYS A 265 -5.96 16.84 14.84
C LYS A 265 -6.84 17.49 13.76
N ARG A 266 -6.25 18.22 12.82
CA ARG A 266 -6.96 18.89 11.72
C ARG A 266 -7.36 17.95 10.60
N ILE A 267 -6.59 16.88 10.39
CA ILE A 267 -6.83 15.85 9.38
C ILE A 267 -6.92 14.49 10.03
N GLN A 268 -7.88 13.71 9.57
CA GLN A 268 -8.03 12.30 9.90
C GLN A 268 -8.27 11.53 8.60
N VAL A 269 -7.59 10.40 8.44
CA VAL A 269 -7.81 9.45 7.34
C VAL A 269 -8.42 8.20 7.95
N ASP A 270 -9.68 7.92 7.59
CA ASP A 270 -10.33 6.66 7.92
C ASP A 270 -10.15 5.70 6.76
N ILE A 271 -9.79 4.46 7.07
CA ILE A 271 -9.47 3.43 6.10
C ILE A 271 -10.51 2.32 6.23
N ALA A 272 -11.13 1.91 5.14
CA ALA A 272 -12.03 0.77 5.07
C ALA A 272 -11.60 -0.13 3.90
N THR A 273 -11.66 -1.44 4.07
CA THR A 273 -11.23 -2.40 3.05
C THR A 273 -11.96 -3.72 3.19
N ASP A 274 -12.12 -4.46 2.08
CA ASP A 274 -12.56 -5.86 2.09
C ASP A 274 -11.42 -6.86 2.32
N ALA A 275 -10.16 -6.41 2.31
CA ALA A 275 -9.00 -7.24 2.59
C ALA A 275 -8.97 -7.75 4.03
N SER A 276 -8.33 -8.89 4.25
CA SER A 276 -8.28 -9.58 5.55
C SER A 276 -7.21 -9.07 6.51
N SER A 277 -6.24 -8.29 6.01
CA SER A 277 -5.15 -7.74 6.80
C SER A 277 -4.70 -6.40 6.26
N VAL A 278 -3.91 -5.69 7.06
CA VAL A 278 -3.15 -4.52 6.62
C VAL A 278 -1.70 -4.68 7.05
N VAL A 279 -0.76 -4.53 6.10
CA VAL A 279 0.65 -4.38 6.44
C VAL A 279 0.90 -2.91 6.74
N ILE A 280 1.50 -2.66 7.90
CA ILE A 280 1.92 -1.32 8.32
C ILE A 280 3.44 -1.30 8.33
N PHE A 281 4.00 -0.48 7.44
CA PHE A 281 5.42 -0.15 7.44
C PHE A 281 5.62 1.33 7.75
N THR A 282 6.50 1.63 8.71
CA THR A 282 6.73 3.00 9.20
C THR A 282 7.99 3.66 8.63
N ALA A 283 8.40 3.35 7.40
CA ALA A 283 9.53 4.00 6.73
C ALA A 283 10.83 3.95 7.57
N ASN A 284 11.19 2.76 8.04
CA ASN A 284 12.31 2.51 8.96
C ASN A 284 13.69 2.57 8.24
N PHE A 285 13.91 3.60 7.44
CA PHE A 285 15.02 3.70 6.48
C PHE A 285 16.37 4.15 7.07
N GLY A 286 16.47 4.27 8.40
CA GLY A 286 17.64 4.87 9.07
C GLY A 286 17.94 6.30 8.58
N THR A 287 19.23 6.59 8.35
CA THR A 287 19.73 7.94 7.98
C THR A 287 19.86 8.17 6.48
N GLU A 288 19.89 7.10 5.68
CA GLU A 288 20.11 7.14 4.23
C GLU A 288 18.77 7.12 3.50
N THR A 289 18.10 8.26 3.52
CA THR A 289 16.75 8.44 2.99
C THR A 289 16.75 9.35 1.77
N PRO A 290 15.83 9.14 0.81
CA PRO A 290 15.75 9.96 -0.38
C PRO A 290 15.24 11.37 -0.07
N GLU A 291 15.60 12.32 -0.93
CA GLU A 291 14.97 13.63 -0.95
C GLU A 291 13.63 13.58 -1.68
N MET A 292 12.58 14.03 -1.00
CA MET A 292 11.20 14.13 -1.48
C MET A 292 10.81 15.60 -1.50
N ARG A 293 10.68 16.19 -2.70
CA ARG A 293 10.31 17.61 -2.89
C ARG A 293 11.21 18.58 -2.10
N ASN A 294 12.53 18.40 -2.25
CA ASN A 294 13.57 19.18 -1.56
C ASN A 294 13.58 19.02 -0.01
N ARG A 295 12.96 17.97 0.52
CA ARG A 295 13.02 17.60 1.94
C ARG A 295 13.61 16.21 2.07
N LYS A 296 14.67 16.06 2.85
CA LYS A 296 15.18 14.73 3.22
C LYS A 296 14.12 14.03 4.06
N LEU A 297 13.73 12.82 3.66
CA LEU A 297 12.76 12.02 4.41
C LEU A 297 13.31 11.69 5.80
N ALA A 298 12.56 11.97 6.86
CA ALA A 298 12.94 11.57 8.21
C ALA A 298 12.91 10.04 8.35
N HIS A 299 13.73 9.51 9.25
CA HIS A 299 13.44 8.19 9.80
C HIS A 299 12.05 8.23 10.44
N HIS A 300 11.23 7.22 10.18
CA HIS A 300 9.79 7.25 10.51
C HIS A 300 9.04 8.41 9.85
N GLY A 301 9.46 8.86 8.67
CA GLY A 301 8.86 9.98 7.95
C GLY A 301 7.57 9.63 7.18
N GLY A 302 7.07 8.40 7.26
CA GLY A 302 5.83 7.98 6.61
C GLY A 302 5.32 6.63 7.11
N ILE A 303 4.04 6.35 6.86
CA ILE A 303 3.37 5.09 7.26
C ILE A 303 2.50 4.54 6.14
N THR A 304 2.61 3.24 5.88
CA THR A 304 1.76 2.52 4.91
C THR A 304 0.54 1.89 5.57
N PHE A 305 -0.49 1.67 4.75
CA PHE A 305 -1.64 0.84 5.06
C PHE A 305 -1.91 -0.07 3.87
N GLU A 306 -1.03 -1.05 3.68
CA GLU A 306 -1.09 -1.99 2.58
C GLU A 306 -2.16 -3.05 2.88
N THR A 307 -3.39 -2.81 2.43
CA THR A 307 -4.53 -3.70 2.63
C THR A 307 -4.46 -4.88 1.66
N GLN A 308 -4.35 -6.10 2.20
CA GLN A 308 -4.15 -7.33 1.41
C GLN A 308 -4.46 -8.58 2.25
N THR A 309 -4.32 -9.77 1.66
CA THR A 309 -4.10 -10.99 2.46
C THR A 309 -2.67 -10.97 3.00
N ALA A 310 -2.48 -11.40 4.26
CA ALA A 310 -1.19 -11.26 4.93
C ALA A 310 -0.08 -12.04 4.18
N PRO A 311 1.13 -11.47 4.02
CA PRO A 311 2.29 -12.19 3.51
C PRO A 311 2.51 -13.52 4.26
N GLY A 312 2.95 -14.56 3.55
CA GLY A 312 3.07 -15.92 4.08
C GLY A 312 1.81 -16.79 3.87
N ALA A 313 0.72 -16.25 3.34
CA ALA A 313 -0.51 -17.01 3.06
C ALA A 313 -0.35 -18.14 2.01
N GLU A 314 0.69 -18.10 1.18
CA GLU A 314 1.07 -19.22 0.30
C GLU A 314 1.53 -20.46 1.06
N ARG A 315 1.95 -20.29 2.32
CA ARG A 315 2.49 -21.35 3.19
C ARG A 315 1.60 -21.59 4.42
N PHE A 316 1.08 -20.54 5.03
CA PHE A 316 0.33 -20.57 6.27
C PHE A 316 -1.15 -20.34 6.00
N SER A 317 -1.91 -21.42 5.85
CA SER A 317 -3.35 -21.36 5.54
C SER A 317 -4.17 -20.53 6.54
N ALA A 318 -3.72 -20.42 7.79
CA ALA A 318 -4.34 -19.57 8.81
C ALA A 318 -4.34 -18.08 8.43
N PHE A 319 -3.44 -17.64 7.56
CA PHE A 319 -3.33 -16.24 7.11
C PHE A 319 -4.30 -15.91 5.97
N GLY A 320 -4.90 -16.93 5.34
CA GLY A 320 -5.82 -16.79 4.22
C GLY A 320 -5.35 -17.58 3.01
N SER A 321 -5.84 -17.19 1.83
CA SER A 321 -5.44 -17.77 0.54
C SER A 321 -5.26 -16.66 -0.47
N ILE A 322 -4.17 -16.74 -1.23
CA ILE A 322 -3.86 -15.85 -2.35
C ILE A 322 -3.91 -16.57 -3.71
N HIS A 323 -4.46 -17.79 -3.73
CA HIS A 323 -4.64 -18.56 -4.95
C HIS A 323 -5.77 -17.97 -5.78
N LEU A 324 -5.51 -17.74 -7.06
CA LEU A 324 -6.49 -17.34 -8.07
C LEU A 324 -6.68 -18.48 -9.06
N LYS A 325 -7.92 -18.94 -9.23
CA LYS A 325 -8.25 -19.95 -10.24
C LYS A 325 -8.34 -19.35 -11.63
N ALA A 326 -7.95 -20.11 -12.64
CA ALA A 326 -8.09 -19.74 -14.05
C ALA A 326 -9.52 -19.28 -14.36
N GLY A 327 -9.64 -18.17 -15.08
CA GLY A 327 -10.91 -17.56 -15.49
C GLY A 327 -11.74 -16.93 -14.36
N SER A 328 -11.30 -17.02 -13.10
CA SER A 328 -11.98 -16.34 -11.98
C SER A 328 -11.50 -14.91 -11.87
N VAL A 329 -12.41 -14.00 -11.50
CA VAL A 329 -12.08 -12.60 -11.24
C VAL A 329 -11.70 -12.44 -9.77
N PHE A 330 -10.50 -11.93 -9.52
CA PHE A 330 -10.15 -11.33 -8.24
C PHE A 330 -10.60 -9.88 -8.22
N GLU A 331 -11.12 -9.41 -7.08
CA GLU A 331 -11.39 -8.01 -6.80
C GLU A 331 -11.13 -7.72 -5.32
N THR A 332 -10.52 -6.58 -5.03
CA THR A 332 -10.44 -6.01 -3.68
C THR A 332 -10.60 -4.50 -3.75
N VAL A 333 -11.17 -3.91 -2.70
CA VAL A 333 -11.44 -2.48 -2.61
C VAL A 333 -10.93 -1.92 -1.29
N THR A 334 -10.26 -0.78 -1.37
CA THR A 334 -9.85 0.02 -0.21
C THR A 334 -10.28 1.46 -0.39
N GLU A 335 -10.87 2.03 0.65
CA GLU A 335 -11.32 3.41 0.73
C GLU A 335 -10.56 4.17 1.80
N PHE A 336 -10.05 5.34 1.44
CA PHE A 336 -9.46 6.33 2.31
C PHE A 336 -10.38 7.54 2.35
N LYS A 337 -11.04 7.78 3.49
CA LYS A 337 -11.90 8.94 3.70
C LYS A 337 -11.14 10.03 4.43
N ILE A 338 -10.98 11.17 3.76
CA ILE A 338 -10.24 12.32 4.28
C ILE A 338 -11.23 13.25 4.99
N LYS A 339 -11.12 13.32 6.32
CA LYS A 339 -11.89 14.22 7.17
C LYS A 339 -11.03 15.42 7.56
N THR A 340 -11.52 16.61 7.28
CA THR A 340 -10.94 17.87 7.75
C THR A 340 -11.84 18.47 8.81
N ARG A 341 -11.26 18.89 9.94
CA ARG A 341 -11.97 19.68 10.95
C ARG A 341 -11.74 21.15 10.64
N LYS A 342 -12.83 21.93 10.54
CA LYS A 342 -12.73 23.39 10.47
C LYS A 342 -12.45 23.93 11.87
N GLU A 343 -11.73 25.05 11.91
CA GLU A 343 -11.44 25.81 13.14
C GLU A 343 -12.70 26.21 13.90
#